data_AF-E3LI42-F1
#
_entry.id   AF-E3LI42-F1
#
_cell.length_a   1.000
_cell.length_b   1.000
_cell.length_c   1.000
_cell.angle_alpha   90.00
_cell.angle_beta   90.00
_cell.angle_gamma   90.00
#
_symmetry.space_group_name_H-M   'P 1'
#
loop_
_entity.id
_entity.type
_entity.pdbx_description
1 polymer ?
#
loop_
_entity_poly.entity_id
_entity_poly.type
_entity_poly.pdbx_seq_one_letter_code
_entity_poly.pdbx_strand_id
1 'polypeptide(L)'
;MSAVKYLLILINLLFLSGIPVAVQKTENVTLKNCTTEQVLAVQQKCDLLAKEVDGYLEDYDGEISTDEVMKNMTELYEKVTNCYSQFGCKEAVEYNAKLEREASDRKVFNTGIKDCMLEFYGAIYEGSYNCTAGFDWFSKDSAVKRDGFIKGRSCLIEIATNECSNKTLNYLNSDYESFVDLMTVKPSGPPCEGLHYELNDLRCNQPIERAMMQGFRMISKLMPMEDEKKEDYKPIIDFFEKDTTNLTLICVVLKDCLDNSCSLPKGLGDFAGNLCNEVKKAENLNEAFFSCMKHLDDRINGTKYPCTQKYEFVSFFSIQGQKDYFWKDKECARSVMKGECPEGALVDFDAQWEWATNIAMKNEESKNNVSVSLFN
;
A
#
# COMPACT_ATOMS: atom_id res chain seq x y z
N MET A 1 3.75 -18.10 17.08
CA MET A 1 5.18 -17.72 17.03
C MET A 1 5.61 -17.37 18.46
N SER A 2 6.22 -18.33 19.14
CA SER A 2 6.50 -18.32 20.59
C SER A 2 7.92 -17.82 20.86
N ALA A 3 8.13 -17.21 22.02
CA ALA A 3 9.42 -16.97 22.70
C ALA A 3 10.33 -15.77 22.32
N VAL A 4 9.82 -14.67 21.73
CA VAL A 4 10.59 -13.39 21.59
C VAL A 4 9.92 -12.17 22.24
N LYS A 5 8.64 -12.24 22.64
CA LYS A 5 7.91 -11.08 23.21
C LYS A 5 8.23 -10.73 24.69
N TYR A 6 9.10 -11.49 25.37
CA TYR A 6 9.43 -11.25 26.79
C TYR A 6 10.76 -10.52 27.04
N LEU A 7 11.47 -10.03 26.00
CA LEU A 7 12.81 -9.44 26.15
C LEU A 7 12.91 -7.96 25.68
N LEU A 8 11.86 -7.16 25.88
CA LEU A 8 11.87 -5.72 25.55
C LEU A 8 11.52 -4.79 26.73
N ILE A 9 11.53 -5.30 27.97
CA ILE A 9 11.23 -4.51 29.19
C ILE A 9 12.50 -3.87 29.81
N LEU A 10 13.70 -3.96 29.21
CA LEU A 10 14.93 -3.55 29.91
C LEU A 10 15.91 -2.61 29.21
N ILE A 11 15.59 -1.96 28.09
CA ILE A 11 16.55 -0.99 27.50
C ILE A 11 15.82 0.26 27.00
N ASN A 12 15.86 1.33 27.80
CA ASN A 12 16.34 2.67 27.39
C ASN A 12 16.13 3.69 28.52
N LEU A 13 17.11 3.74 29.42
CA LEU A 13 17.45 4.94 30.18
C LEU A 13 18.45 5.76 29.35
N LEU A 14 18.31 7.09 29.45
CA LEU A 14 19.19 8.16 28.94
C LEU A 14 18.81 8.70 27.55
N PHE A 15 18.19 9.88 27.52
CA PHE A 15 18.81 11.11 27.02
C PHE A 15 18.08 12.35 27.59
N LEU A 16 18.87 13.27 28.14
CA LEU A 16 18.47 14.57 28.69
C LEU A 16 18.84 15.70 27.71
N SER A 17 18.18 16.86 27.92
CA SER A 17 18.34 18.21 27.33
C SER A 17 17.51 18.49 26.07
N GLY A 18 16.75 19.58 25.92
CA GLY A 18 16.40 20.73 26.76
C GLY A 18 16.02 21.92 25.84
N ILE A 19 14.98 22.69 26.22
CA ILE A 19 14.71 24.15 26.02
C ILE A 19 13.17 24.39 26.09
N PRO A 20 12.67 25.44 26.80
CA PRO A 20 11.26 25.57 27.15
C PRO A 20 10.46 26.43 26.14
N VAL A 21 9.25 25.99 25.82
CA VAL A 21 8.19 26.84 25.26
C VAL A 21 7.10 26.98 26.33
N ALA A 22 6.76 28.23 26.65
CA ALA A 22 5.76 28.55 27.66
C ALA A 22 4.36 28.13 27.19
N VAL A 23 3.77 27.15 27.88
CA VAL A 23 2.37 26.76 27.76
C VAL A 23 1.74 26.87 29.15
N GLN A 24 0.50 27.35 29.17
CA GLN A 24 -0.29 27.63 30.37
C GLN A 24 -0.28 26.47 31.38
N LYS A 25 -0.18 26.85 32.64
CA LYS A 25 -0.03 26.01 33.83
C LYS A 25 -1.27 25.13 34.04
N THR A 26 -1.32 23.96 33.41
CA THR A 26 -1.98 22.79 33.98
C THR A 26 -1.06 22.25 35.09
N GLU A 27 -1.62 21.88 36.23
CA GLU A 27 -0.85 21.23 37.29
C GLU A 27 -0.26 19.92 36.73
N ASN A 28 1.04 19.92 36.44
CA ASN A 28 1.78 18.72 36.10
C ASN A 28 1.85 17.83 37.34
N VAL A 29 0.81 17.03 37.57
CA VAL A 29 0.86 15.91 38.50
C VAL A 29 1.91 14.95 37.92
N THR A 30 3.10 14.95 38.52
CA THR A 30 4.16 14.04 38.11
C THR A 30 3.74 12.63 38.54
N LEU A 31 3.16 11.87 37.61
CA LEU A 31 2.72 10.50 37.87
C LEU A 31 3.92 9.65 38.31
N LYS A 32 3.75 8.97 39.43
CA LYS A 32 4.77 8.04 39.93
C LYS A 32 4.59 6.69 39.24
N ASN A 33 5.69 6.00 38.98
CA ASN A 33 5.67 4.62 38.53
C ASN A 33 4.95 3.73 39.56
N CYS A 34 4.33 2.65 39.11
CA CYS A 34 3.64 1.69 39.95
C CYS A 34 4.63 1.01 40.91
N THR A 35 4.21 0.82 42.16
CA THR A 35 4.92 -0.08 43.08
C THR A 35 4.72 -1.54 42.66
N THR A 36 5.58 -2.44 43.13
CA THR A 36 5.43 -3.88 42.87
C THR A 36 4.06 -4.42 43.30
N GLU A 37 3.53 -3.93 44.43
CA GLU A 37 2.20 -4.29 44.90
C GLU A 37 1.09 -3.80 43.96
N GLN A 38 1.22 -2.58 43.43
CA GLN A 38 0.28 -2.04 42.46
C GLN A 38 0.32 -2.82 41.15
N VAL A 39 1.51 -3.17 40.65
CA VAL A 39 1.65 -4.01 39.45
C VAL A 39 0.94 -5.36 39.64
N LEU A 40 1.19 -6.05 40.76
CA LEU A 40 0.52 -7.32 41.05
C LEU A 40 -1.01 -7.17 41.16
N ALA A 41 -1.48 -6.07 41.77
CA ALA A 41 -2.91 -5.81 41.90
C ALA A 41 -3.57 -5.48 40.55
N VAL A 42 -2.91 -4.74 39.67
CA VAL A 42 -3.37 -4.49 38.29
C VAL A 42 -3.45 -5.82 37.54
N GLN A 43 -2.40 -6.63 37.59
CA GLN A 43 -2.35 -7.91 36.90
C GLN A 43 -3.46 -8.86 37.34
N GLN A 44 -3.72 -8.95 38.64
CA GLN A 44 -4.76 -9.83 39.18
C GLN A 44 -6.18 -9.36 38.83
N LYS A 45 -6.41 -8.05 38.68
CA LYS A 45 -7.75 -7.48 38.51
C LYS A 45 -8.11 -7.18 37.06
N CYS A 46 -7.15 -6.70 36.27
CA CYS A 46 -7.43 -6.09 34.97
C CYS A 46 -6.87 -6.88 33.78
N ASP A 47 -5.80 -7.67 33.94
CA ASP A 47 -5.16 -8.36 32.79
C ASP A 47 -6.07 -9.37 32.09
N LEU A 48 -6.97 -10.04 32.83
CA LEU A 48 -7.92 -10.96 32.21
C LEU A 48 -8.89 -10.24 31.28
N LEU A 49 -9.37 -9.06 31.69
CA LEU A 49 -10.24 -8.21 30.87
C LEU A 49 -9.48 -7.63 29.67
N ALA A 50 -8.23 -7.22 29.88
CA ALA A 50 -7.38 -6.72 28.80
C ALA A 50 -7.10 -7.81 27.73
N LYS A 51 -6.83 -9.05 28.16
CA LYS A 51 -6.67 -10.19 27.24
C LYS A 51 -7.95 -10.54 26.50
N GLU A 52 -9.11 -10.35 27.13
CA GLU A 52 -10.39 -10.53 26.45
C GLU A 52 -10.54 -9.47 25.34
N VAL A 53 -10.18 -8.21 25.61
CA VAL A 53 -10.14 -7.16 24.57
C VAL A 53 -9.20 -7.54 23.43
N ASP A 54 -7.98 -7.98 23.75
CA ASP A 54 -7.01 -8.41 22.74
C ASP A 54 -7.58 -9.55 21.86
N GLY A 55 -8.23 -10.55 22.48
CA GLY A 55 -8.88 -11.63 21.74
C GLY A 55 -10.00 -11.15 20.82
N TYR A 56 -10.83 -10.21 21.27
CA TYR A 56 -11.85 -9.60 20.40
C TYR A 56 -11.23 -8.81 19.24
N LEU A 57 -10.14 -8.10 19.47
CA LEU A 57 -9.46 -7.36 18.41
C LEU A 57 -8.86 -8.31 17.36
N GLU A 58 -8.35 -9.46 17.78
CA GLU A 58 -7.85 -10.50 16.87
C GLU A 58 -8.99 -11.18 16.09
N ASP A 59 -10.11 -11.51 16.75
CA ASP A 59 -11.24 -12.22 16.14
C ASP A 59 -11.99 -11.38 15.08
N TYR A 60 -11.93 -10.05 15.20
CA TYR A 60 -12.63 -9.10 14.31
C TYR A 60 -11.68 -8.11 13.63
N ASP A 61 -10.41 -8.49 13.47
CA ASP A 61 -9.43 -7.67 12.79
C ASP A 61 -9.87 -7.38 11.34
N GLY A 62 -9.84 -6.11 10.94
CA GLY A 62 -10.25 -5.69 9.60
C GLY A 62 -11.75 -5.79 9.26
N GLU A 63 -12.60 -6.35 10.12
CA GLU A 63 -14.02 -6.58 9.83
C GLU A 63 -14.97 -5.64 10.60
N ILE A 64 -15.95 -5.04 9.90
CA ILE A 64 -17.04 -4.29 10.55
C ILE A 64 -17.88 -5.23 11.40
N SER A 65 -17.90 -4.99 12.71
CA SER A 65 -18.64 -5.82 13.66
C SER A 65 -20.16 -5.63 13.55
N THR A 66 -20.91 -6.69 13.86
CA THR A 66 -22.38 -6.61 14.00
C THR A 66 -22.78 -5.72 15.18
N ASP A 67 -24.02 -5.22 15.21
CA ASP A 67 -24.50 -4.36 16.30
C ASP A 67 -24.41 -5.04 17.68
N GLU A 68 -24.62 -6.36 17.75
CA GLU A 68 -24.45 -7.14 18.97
C GLU A 68 -22.99 -7.19 19.42
N VAL A 69 -22.07 -7.49 18.50
CA VAL A 69 -20.63 -7.55 18.80
C VAL A 69 -20.13 -6.17 19.23
N MET A 70 -20.56 -5.10 18.55
CA MET A 70 -20.20 -3.72 18.91
C MET A 70 -20.64 -3.37 20.34
N LYS A 71 -21.85 -3.79 20.72
CA LYS A 71 -22.35 -3.58 22.08
C LYS A 71 -21.51 -4.32 23.11
N ASN A 72 -21.23 -5.62 22.87
CA ASN A 72 -20.42 -6.43 23.77
C ASN A 72 -19.00 -5.87 23.93
N MET A 73 -18.37 -5.44 22.83
CA MET A 73 -17.06 -4.79 22.86
C MET A 73 -17.09 -3.49 23.65
N THR A 74 -18.12 -2.66 23.48
CA THR A 74 -18.27 -1.40 24.23
C THR A 74 -18.34 -1.67 25.73
N GLU A 75 -19.17 -2.63 26.16
CA GLU A 75 -19.28 -3.04 27.56
C GLU A 75 -17.96 -3.60 28.11
N LEU A 76 -17.20 -4.32 27.30
CA LEU A 76 -15.89 -4.85 27.69
C LEU A 76 -14.84 -3.73 27.86
N TYR A 77 -14.79 -2.78 26.92
CA TYR A 77 -13.92 -1.60 27.03
C TYR A 77 -14.25 -0.77 28.28
N GLU A 78 -15.53 -0.56 28.58
CA GLU A 78 -15.95 0.12 29.81
C GLU A 78 -15.49 -0.63 31.07
N LYS A 79 -15.59 -1.97 31.09
CA LYS A 79 -15.13 -2.77 32.24
C LYS A 79 -13.62 -2.67 32.44
N VAL A 80 -12.83 -2.84 31.37
CA VAL A 80 -11.37 -2.83 31.48
C VAL A 80 -10.85 -1.43 31.82
N THR A 81 -11.39 -0.38 31.21
CA THR A 81 -10.96 1.00 31.48
C THR A 81 -11.31 1.41 32.92
N ASN A 82 -12.51 1.06 33.39
CA ASN A 82 -12.89 1.24 34.80
C ASN A 82 -12.04 0.42 35.78
N CYS A 83 -11.40 -0.67 35.33
CA CYS A 83 -10.47 -1.42 36.14
C CYS A 83 -9.15 -0.67 36.30
N TYR A 84 -8.55 -0.23 35.18
CA TYR A 84 -7.28 0.48 35.20
C TYR A 84 -7.37 1.87 35.85
N SER A 85 -8.50 2.57 35.73
CA SER A 85 -8.70 3.89 36.35
C SER A 85 -8.66 3.88 37.88
N GLN A 86 -8.81 2.71 38.52
CA GLN A 86 -8.65 2.55 39.97
C GLN A 86 -7.18 2.70 40.43
N PHE A 87 -6.24 2.70 39.50
CA PHE A 87 -4.81 2.76 39.76
C PHE A 87 -4.23 4.08 39.25
N GLY A 88 -3.83 4.97 40.16
CA GLY A 88 -3.26 6.28 39.82
C GLY A 88 -1.76 6.28 39.51
N CYS A 89 -1.17 5.13 39.21
CA CYS A 89 0.25 5.03 38.84
C CYS A 89 0.43 5.15 37.32
N LYS A 90 1.62 5.60 36.92
CA LYS A 90 1.95 5.99 35.54
C LYS A 90 1.58 4.90 34.52
N GLU A 91 2.02 3.67 34.74
CA GLU A 91 1.82 2.55 33.81
C GLU A 91 0.33 2.22 33.62
N ALA A 92 -0.45 2.25 34.70
CA ALA A 92 -1.89 2.00 34.63
C ALA A 92 -2.63 3.15 33.92
N VAL A 93 -2.25 4.40 34.17
CA VAL A 93 -2.83 5.58 33.50
C VAL A 93 -2.49 5.58 32.01
N GLU A 94 -1.25 5.29 31.64
CA GLU A 94 -0.81 5.22 30.24
C GLU A 94 -1.49 4.08 29.49
N TYR A 95 -1.62 2.90 30.11
CA TYR A 95 -2.32 1.77 29.50
C TYR A 95 -3.83 2.01 29.40
N ASN A 96 -4.44 2.65 30.40
CA ASN A 96 -5.85 3.05 30.32
C ASN A 96 -6.10 4.02 29.16
N ALA A 97 -5.23 5.02 28.99
CA ALA A 97 -5.33 5.96 27.88
C ALA A 97 -5.16 5.28 26.50
N LYS A 98 -4.37 4.20 26.43
CA LYS A 98 -4.27 3.37 25.22
C LYS A 98 -5.60 2.65 24.95
N LEU A 99 -6.18 1.98 25.95
CA LEU A 99 -7.46 1.27 25.81
C LEU A 99 -8.61 2.20 25.42
N GLU A 100 -8.68 3.40 26.01
CA GLU A 100 -9.69 4.41 25.65
C GLU A 100 -9.56 4.85 24.19
N ARG A 101 -8.33 4.99 23.70
CA ARG A 101 -8.08 5.28 22.29
C ARG A 101 -8.49 4.12 21.38
N GLU A 102 -8.09 2.90 21.70
CA GLU A 102 -8.47 1.70 20.93
C GLU A 102 -10.00 1.54 20.86
N ALA A 103 -10.70 1.80 21.97
CA ALA A 103 -12.17 1.81 22.00
C ALA A 103 -12.76 2.88 21.06
N SER A 104 -12.22 4.10 21.11
CA SER A 104 -12.65 5.21 20.25
C SER A 104 -12.41 4.91 18.77
N ASP A 105 -11.20 4.46 18.43
CA ASP A 105 -10.82 4.07 17.08
C ASP A 105 -11.74 2.96 16.56
N ARG A 106 -12.02 1.94 17.38
CA ARG A 106 -12.90 0.83 16.98
C ARG A 106 -14.34 1.30 16.73
N LYS A 107 -14.85 2.22 17.55
CA LYS A 107 -16.19 2.80 17.35
C LYS A 107 -16.27 3.50 15.99
N VAL A 108 -15.25 4.28 15.64
CA VAL A 108 -15.19 4.99 14.36
C VAL A 108 -15.00 4.01 13.19
N PHE A 109 -14.11 3.03 13.34
CA PHE A 109 -13.88 1.97 12.36
C PHE A 109 -15.18 1.24 11.98
N ASN A 110 -15.99 0.85 12.97
CA ASN A 110 -17.25 0.15 12.75
C ASN A 110 -18.35 0.99 12.07
N THR A 111 -18.12 2.30 11.87
CA THR A 111 -19.01 3.10 11.01
C THR A 111 -18.82 2.82 9.52
N GLY A 112 -17.78 2.07 9.13
CA GLY A 112 -17.39 1.89 7.73
C GLY A 112 -16.56 3.05 7.17
N ILE A 113 -15.92 3.84 8.04
CA ILE A 113 -15.18 5.05 7.61
C ILE A 113 -14.03 4.72 6.64
N LYS A 114 -13.39 3.55 6.76
CA LYS A 114 -12.27 3.17 5.87
C LYS A 114 -12.71 3.07 4.43
N ASP A 115 -13.79 2.36 4.17
CA ASP A 115 -14.37 2.20 2.83
C ASP A 115 -14.76 3.57 2.26
N CYS A 116 -15.36 4.42 3.09
CA CYS A 116 -15.71 5.78 2.68
C CYS A 116 -14.48 6.64 2.33
N MET A 117 -13.39 6.50 3.09
CA MET A 117 -12.15 7.22 2.80
C MET A 117 -11.48 6.73 1.52
N LEU A 118 -11.62 5.46 1.16
CA LEU A 118 -11.17 4.94 -0.14
C LEU A 118 -11.90 5.62 -1.30
N GLU A 119 -13.23 5.70 -1.22
CA GLU A 119 -14.05 6.41 -2.21
C GLU A 119 -13.67 7.90 -2.29
N PHE A 120 -13.52 8.55 -1.13
CA PHE A 120 -13.14 9.95 -1.04
C PHE A 120 -11.77 10.24 -1.69
N TYR A 121 -10.76 9.41 -1.43
CA TYR A 121 -9.45 9.58 -2.04
C TYR A 121 -9.46 9.25 -3.53
N GLY A 122 -10.22 8.22 -3.95
CA GLY A 122 -10.50 7.94 -5.36
C GLY A 122 -11.05 9.17 -6.08
N ALA A 123 -12.07 9.79 -5.52
CA ALA A 123 -12.69 10.99 -6.06
C ALA A 123 -11.70 12.16 -6.22
N ILE A 124 -10.76 12.34 -5.28
CA ILE A 124 -9.71 13.38 -5.38
C ILE A 124 -8.75 13.07 -6.53
N TYR A 125 -8.26 11.83 -6.67
CA TYR A 125 -7.31 11.47 -7.72
C TYR A 125 -7.93 11.46 -9.11
N GLU A 126 -9.20 11.07 -9.21
CA GLU A 126 -9.95 11.02 -10.47
C GLU A 126 -10.50 12.38 -10.87
N GLY A 127 -10.69 13.29 -9.90
CA GLY A 127 -11.39 14.54 -10.12
C GLY A 127 -12.87 14.31 -10.49
N SER A 128 -13.47 13.20 -10.07
CA SER A 128 -14.87 12.85 -10.35
C SER A 128 -15.86 13.83 -9.69
N TYR A 129 -15.42 14.53 -8.65
CA TYR A 129 -16.15 15.59 -7.97
C TYR A 129 -15.42 16.92 -8.10
N ASN A 130 -16.04 17.89 -8.79
CA ASN A 130 -15.43 19.22 -9.03
C ASN A 130 -15.04 19.96 -7.73
N CYS A 131 -15.75 19.71 -6.63
CA CYS A 131 -15.49 20.35 -5.34
C CYS A 131 -14.20 19.89 -4.66
N THR A 132 -13.60 18.76 -5.11
CA THR A 132 -12.37 18.22 -4.52
C THR A 132 -11.17 19.11 -4.85
N ALA A 133 -11.25 19.83 -5.98
CA ALA A 133 -10.25 20.79 -6.40
C ALA A 133 -10.19 22.00 -5.46
N GLY A 134 -8.98 22.48 -5.19
CA GLY A 134 -8.76 23.72 -4.42
C GLY A 134 -8.45 23.53 -2.93
N PHE A 135 -8.37 22.29 -2.45
CA PHE A 135 -7.91 21.98 -1.10
C PHE A 135 -6.72 21.03 -1.12
N ASP A 136 -5.78 21.20 -0.19
CA ASP A 136 -4.60 20.34 -0.05
C ASP A 136 -4.87 19.22 0.97
N TRP A 137 -5.71 18.26 0.56
CA TRP A 137 -6.14 17.11 1.38
C TRP A 137 -4.99 16.21 1.82
N PHE A 138 -3.89 16.19 1.05
CA PHE A 138 -2.77 15.28 1.23
C PHE A 138 -1.52 15.97 1.80
N SER A 139 -1.63 17.23 2.21
CA SER A 139 -0.52 18.01 2.75
C SER A 139 0.19 17.28 3.89
N LYS A 140 1.52 17.43 3.92
CA LYS A 140 2.34 16.96 5.06
C LYS A 140 2.31 17.93 6.22
N ASP A 141 1.94 19.18 5.96
CA ASP A 141 1.71 20.17 7.01
C ASP A 141 0.33 19.91 7.63
N SER A 142 0.31 19.62 8.92
CA SER A 142 -0.93 19.27 9.63
C SER A 142 -1.94 20.42 9.68
N ALA A 143 -1.47 21.67 9.70
CA ALA A 143 -2.35 22.83 9.72
C ALA A 143 -2.99 23.06 8.34
N VAL A 144 -2.21 22.93 7.25
CA VAL A 144 -2.73 23.02 5.87
C VAL A 144 -3.71 21.89 5.59
N LYS A 145 -3.36 20.66 5.98
CA LYS A 145 -4.24 19.50 5.82
C LYS A 145 -5.55 19.69 6.59
N ARG A 146 -5.47 20.15 7.84
CA ARG A 146 -6.64 20.45 8.67
C ARG A 146 -7.53 21.50 8.02
N ASP A 147 -6.93 22.59 7.55
CA ASP A 147 -7.65 23.65 6.86
C ASP A 147 -8.37 23.13 5.60
N GLY A 148 -7.74 22.21 4.87
CA GLY A 148 -8.33 21.49 3.75
C GLY A 148 -9.60 20.72 4.15
N PHE A 149 -9.54 19.91 5.20
CA PHE A 149 -10.73 19.19 5.69
C PHE A 149 -11.83 20.13 6.20
N ILE A 150 -11.48 21.17 6.97
CA ILE A 150 -12.47 22.11 7.51
C ILE A 150 -13.18 22.88 6.39
N LYS A 151 -12.42 23.46 5.45
CA LYS A 151 -12.99 24.25 4.35
C LYS A 151 -13.67 23.37 3.30
N GLY A 152 -13.14 22.18 3.08
CA GLY A 152 -13.67 21.21 2.13
C GLY A 152 -14.80 20.34 2.69
N ARG A 153 -15.27 20.57 3.94
CA ARG A 153 -16.30 19.76 4.60
C ARG A 153 -17.50 19.43 3.72
N SER A 154 -18.05 20.42 3.02
CA SER A 154 -19.21 20.21 2.14
C SER A 154 -18.92 19.19 1.04
N CYS A 155 -17.70 19.17 0.50
CA CYS A 155 -17.30 18.24 -0.54
C CYS A 155 -17.17 16.80 -0.01
N LEU A 156 -16.56 16.62 1.16
CA LEU A 156 -16.48 15.30 1.79
C LEU A 156 -17.88 14.77 2.12
N ILE A 157 -18.77 15.60 2.65
CA ILE A 157 -20.16 15.20 2.95
C ILE A 157 -20.94 14.89 1.67
N GLU A 158 -20.73 15.62 0.57
CA GLU A 158 -21.33 15.32 -0.73
C GLU A 158 -20.92 13.93 -1.23
N ILE A 159 -19.62 13.65 -1.23
CA ILE A 159 -19.08 12.33 -1.61
C ILE A 159 -19.63 11.25 -0.67
N ALA A 160 -19.62 11.49 0.64
CA ALA A 160 -20.12 10.53 1.62
C ALA A 160 -21.62 10.24 1.48
N THR A 161 -22.39 11.21 0.98
CA THR A 161 -23.83 11.02 0.72
C THR A 161 -24.07 10.09 -0.47
N ASN A 162 -23.17 10.11 -1.46
CA ASN A 162 -23.34 9.37 -2.71
C ASN A 162 -22.67 7.99 -2.66
N GLU A 163 -21.49 7.89 -2.04
CA GLU A 163 -20.62 6.72 -2.15
C GLU A 163 -20.52 5.91 -0.85
N CYS A 164 -20.91 6.48 0.30
CA CYS A 164 -20.68 5.85 1.60
C CYS A 164 -21.95 5.31 2.27
N SER A 165 -21.77 4.47 3.29
CA SER A 165 -22.88 3.93 4.06
C SER A 165 -23.58 5.02 4.90
N ASN A 166 -24.88 4.82 5.16
CA ASN A 166 -25.64 5.70 6.06
C ASN A 166 -25.02 5.80 7.46
N LYS A 167 -24.39 4.72 7.96
CA LYS A 167 -23.70 4.72 9.27
C LYS A 167 -22.52 5.71 9.25
N THR A 168 -21.73 5.71 8.19
CA THR A 168 -20.60 6.62 8.01
C THR A 168 -21.08 8.07 7.84
N LEU A 169 -22.09 8.29 6.99
CA LEU A 169 -22.66 9.63 6.77
C LEU A 169 -23.20 10.23 8.07
N ASN A 170 -23.90 9.43 8.88
CA ASN A 170 -24.40 9.88 10.18
C ASN A 170 -23.26 10.29 11.12
N TYR A 171 -22.19 9.50 11.20
CA TYR A 171 -21.00 9.82 12.00
C TYR A 171 -20.35 11.13 11.54
N LEU A 172 -20.10 11.29 10.23
CA LEU A 172 -19.50 12.49 9.67
C LEU A 172 -20.36 13.73 9.87
N ASN A 173 -21.69 13.60 9.87
CA ASN A 173 -22.60 14.71 10.16
C ASN A 173 -22.60 15.09 11.63
N SER A 174 -22.59 14.12 12.55
CA SER A 174 -22.66 14.37 13.99
C SER A 174 -21.33 14.78 14.62
N ASP A 175 -20.21 14.26 14.11
CA ASP A 175 -18.92 14.27 14.80
C ASP A 175 -17.75 14.68 13.88
N TYR A 176 -18.02 15.61 12.94
CA TYR A 176 -17.06 16.00 11.91
C TYR A 176 -15.72 16.51 12.47
N GLU A 177 -15.74 17.36 13.49
CA GLU A 177 -14.50 17.90 14.09
C GLU A 177 -13.62 16.78 14.67
N SER A 178 -14.24 15.80 15.34
CA SER A 178 -13.56 14.61 15.86
C SER A 178 -12.94 13.78 14.73
N PHE A 179 -13.63 13.67 13.59
CA PHE A 179 -13.07 13.06 12.38
C PHE A 179 -11.88 13.87 11.83
N VAL A 180 -11.98 15.21 11.77
CA VAL A 180 -10.85 16.05 11.32
C VAL A 180 -9.64 15.91 12.25
N ASP A 181 -9.86 15.84 13.56
CA ASP A 181 -8.82 15.56 14.54
C ASP A 181 -8.17 14.20 14.28
N LEU A 182 -8.97 13.15 14.07
CA LEU A 182 -8.50 11.82 13.71
C LEU A 182 -7.63 11.84 12.44
N MET A 183 -7.95 12.68 11.45
CA MET A 183 -7.19 12.76 10.20
C MET A 183 -5.92 13.62 10.30
N THR A 184 -5.85 14.57 11.23
CA THR A 184 -4.86 15.67 11.19
C THR A 184 -3.98 15.80 12.43
N VAL A 185 -4.46 15.32 13.58
CA VAL A 185 -3.73 15.37 14.85
C VAL A 185 -3.01 14.04 15.03
N LYS A 186 -1.67 14.09 15.01
CA LYS A 186 -0.86 12.90 15.26
C LYS A 186 -1.10 12.41 16.70
N PRO A 187 -1.50 11.13 16.90
CA PRO A 187 -1.75 10.62 18.24
C PRO A 187 -0.46 10.54 19.06
N SER A 188 -0.60 10.69 20.38
CA SER A 188 0.51 10.51 21.34
C SER A 188 0.81 9.02 21.50
N GLY A 189 2.06 8.59 21.40
CA GLY A 189 2.44 7.18 21.55
C GLY A 189 3.29 6.67 20.40
N PRO A 190 3.39 5.34 20.22
CA PRO A 190 4.18 4.75 19.15
C PRO A 190 3.71 5.25 17.78
N PRO A 191 4.64 5.59 16.87
CA PRO A 191 4.27 5.87 15.49
C PRO A 191 3.68 4.61 14.85
N CYS A 192 2.78 4.80 13.89
CA CYS A 192 2.20 3.71 13.08
C CYS A 192 1.23 2.76 13.80
N GLU A 193 0.66 3.19 14.92
CA GLU A 193 -0.39 2.45 15.63
C GLU A 193 -1.70 3.25 15.68
N GLY A 194 -2.80 2.61 15.29
CA GLY A 194 -4.16 3.16 15.40
C GLY A 194 -4.73 3.74 14.10
N LEU A 195 -6.02 4.08 14.17
CA LEU A 195 -6.85 4.39 13.00
C LEU A 195 -6.38 5.66 12.26
N HIS A 196 -5.74 6.60 12.96
CA HIS A 196 -5.12 7.78 12.35
C HIS A 196 -4.17 7.40 11.21
N TYR A 197 -3.25 6.47 11.46
CA TYR A 197 -2.24 6.10 10.45
C TYR A 197 -2.87 5.29 9.34
N GLU A 198 -3.76 4.36 9.68
CA GLU A 198 -4.47 3.53 8.70
C GLU A 198 -5.28 4.38 7.70
N LEU A 199 -6.10 5.33 8.18
CA LEU A 199 -6.89 6.19 7.29
C LEU A 199 -6.03 7.12 6.44
N ASN A 200 -4.87 7.53 6.95
CA ASN A 200 -3.95 8.38 6.19
C ASN A 200 -3.19 7.59 5.12
N ASP A 201 -2.97 6.31 5.33
CA ASP A 201 -2.29 5.43 4.37
C ASP A 201 -3.22 4.95 3.25
N LEU A 202 -4.53 4.93 3.45
CA LEU A 202 -5.50 4.57 2.39
C LEU A 202 -5.37 5.46 1.14
N ARG A 203 -4.79 6.67 1.25
CA ARG A 203 -4.48 7.53 0.09
C ARG A 203 -3.47 6.91 -0.89
N CYS A 204 -2.78 5.84 -0.47
CA CYS A 204 -1.83 5.09 -1.29
C CYS A 204 -2.53 4.11 -2.24
N ASN A 205 -3.76 3.67 -1.94
CA ASN A 205 -4.41 2.60 -2.68
C ASN A 205 -4.60 2.95 -4.16
N GLN A 206 -5.13 4.14 -4.43
CA GLN A 206 -5.35 4.62 -5.79
C GLN A 206 -4.05 4.71 -6.62
N PRO A 207 -2.96 5.35 -6.13
CA PRO A 207 -1.66 5.29 -6.80
C PRO A 207 -1.13 3.86 -7.00
N ILE A 208 -1.32 2.96 -6.03
CA ILE A 208 -0.90 1.55 -6.12
C ILE A 208 -1.67 0.84 -7.22
N GLU A 209 -3.00 0.91 -7.20
CA GLU A 209 -3.89 0.29 -8.18
C GLU A 209 -3.57 0.80 -9.58
N ARG A 210 -3.42 2.11 -9.76
CA ARG A 210 -3.05 2.66 -11.06
C ARG A 210 -1.66 2.19 -11.50
N ALA A 211 -0.67 2.15 -10.61
CA ALA A 211 0.65 1.61 -10.98
C ALA A 211 0.60 0.12 -11.35
N MET A 212 -0.22 -0.69 -10.66
CA MET A 212 -0.46 -2.09 -11.02
C MET A 212 -1.11 -2.20 -12.40
N MET A 213 -2.14 -1.39 -12.69
CA MET A 213 -2.79 -1.37 -14.00
C MET A 213 -1.80 -1.02 -15.12
N GLN A 214 -0.88 -0.09 -14.88
CA GLN A 214 0.17 0.26 -15.84
C GLN A 214 1.20 -0.87 -16.01
N GLY A 215 1.52 -1.57 -14.93
CA GLY A 215 2.29 -2.81 -14.97
C GLY A 215 1.61 -3.87 -15.85
N PHE A 216 0.30 -4.07 -15.70
CA PHE A 216 -0.47 -4.99 -16.55
C PHE A 216 -0.48 -4.56 -18.01
N ARG A 217 -0.67 -3.27 -18.32
CA ARG A 217 -0.57 -2.72 -19.67
C ARG A 217 0.81 -2.96 -20.29
N MET A 218 1.87 -2.79 -19.50
CA MET A 218 3.23 -3.11 -19.93
C MET A 218 3.35 -4.61 -20.23
N ILE A 219 2.89 -5.48 -19.33
CA ILE A 219 2.92 -6.94 -19.52
C ILE A 219 2.16 -7.37 -20.78
N SER A 220 1.00 -6.77 -21.08
CA SER A 220 0.22 -7.11 -22.27
C SER A 220 0.96 -6.77 -23.57
N LYS A 221 1.82 -5.75 -23.58
CA LYS A 221 2.70 -5.46 -24.74
C LYS A 221 3.82 -6.48 -24.93
N LEU A 222 4.33 -7.03 -23.83
CA LEU A 222 5.42 -8.03 -23.84
C LEU A 222 4.93 -9.43 -24.17
N MET A 223 3.73 -9.74 -23.71
CA MET A 223 3.07 -11.00 -23.95
C MET A 223 1.76 -10.73 -24.68
N PRO A 224 1.82 -10.28 -25.94
CA PRO A 224 0.62 -10.01 -26.70
C PRO A 224 -0.22 -11.28 -26.81
N MET A 225 -1.52 -11.10 -26.62
CA MET A 225 -2.50 -12.16 -26.75
C MET A 225 -2.64 -12.59 -28.21
N GLU A 226 -2.93 -13.87 -28.41
CA GLU A 226 -3.30 -14.40 -29.72
C GLU A 226 -4.58 -13.72 -30.21
N ASP A 227 -4.68 -13.49 -31.52
CA ASP A 227 -5.80 -12.73 -32.10
C ASP A 227 -7.16 -13.36 -31.79
N GLU A 228 -7.25 -14.69 -31.72
CA GLU A 228 -8.47 -15.42 -31.37
C GLU A 228 -8.97 -15.13 -29.95
N LYS A 229 -8.07 -14.79 -29.02
CA LYS A 229 -8.41 -14.48 -27.62
C LYS A 229 -8.65 -12.99 -27.40
N LYS A 230 -8.26 -12.11 -28.33
CA LYS A 230 -8.41 -10.65 -28.16
C LYS A 230 -9.87 -10.22 -28.01
N GLU A 231 -10.80 -10.92 -28.67
CA GLU A 231 -12.23 -10.60 -28.59
C GLU A 231 -12.79 -10.79 -27.17
N ASP A 232 -12.40 -11.87 -26.49
CA ASP A 232 -12.82 -12.18 -25.12
C ASP A 232 -12.34 -11.13 -24.10
N TYR A 233 -11.23 -10.45 -24.41
CA TYR A 233 -10.62 -9.43 -23.55
C TYR A 233 -10.78 -8.00 -24.10
N LYS A 234 -11.61 -7.82 -25.14
CA LYS A 234 -11.83 -6.52 -25.78
C LYS A 234 -12.14 -5.39 -24.78
N PRO A 235 -12.97 -5.58 -23.73
CA PRO A 235 -13.23 -4.52 -22.74
C PRO A 235 -11.96 -4.01 -22.03
N ILE A 236 -11.03 -4.91 -21.71
CA ILE A 236 -9.77 -4.57 -21.03
C ILE A 236 -8.81 -3.88 -21.99
N ILE A 237 -8.75 -4.34 -23.25
CA ILE A 237 -7.95 -3.71 -24.30
C ILE A 237 -8.45 -2.28 -24.55
N ASP A 238 -9.75 -2.11 -24.76
CA ASP A 238 -10.37 -0.80 -25.00
C ASP A 238 -10.17 0.14 -23.80
N PHE A 239 -10.11 -0.40 -22.57
CA PHE A 239 -9.77 0.36 -21.36
C PHE A 239 -8.34 0.90 -21.43
N PHE A 240 -7.34 0.05 -21.72
CA PHE A 240 -5.93 0.47 -21.80
C PHE A 240 -5.63 1.41 -22.97
N GLU A 241 -6.36 1.31 -24.08
CA GLU A 241 -6.22 2.23 -25.20
C GLU A 241 -6.71 3.64 -24.86
N LYS A 242 -7.77 3.76 -24.05
CA LYS A 242 -8.34 5.04 -23.62
C LYS A 242 -7.66 5.62 -22.38
N ASP A 243 -6.81 4.85 -21.74
CA ASP A 243 -6.11 5.23 -20.53
C ASP A 243 -5.07 6.34 -20.81
N THR A 244 -5.37 7.53 -20.30
CA THR A 244 -4.58 8.77 -20.43
C THR A 244 -3.79 9.10 -19.16
N THR A 245 -3.62 8.10 -18.29
CA THR A 245 -2.97 8.24 -17.00
C THR A 245 -1.57 8.87 -17.10
N ASN A 246 -1.32 9.91 -16.29
CA ASN A 246 0.00 10.51 -16.17
C ASN A 246 0.91 9.67 -15.27
N LEU A 247 1.71 8.81 -15.90
CA LEU A 247 2.66 7.92 -15.23
C LEU A 247 3.66 8.65 -14.33
N THR A 248 4.15 9.83 -14.74
CA THR A 248 5.10 10.58 -13.90
C THR A 248 4.45 11.05 -12.61
N LEU A 249 3.21 11.53 -12.68
CA LEU A 249 2.46 11.96 -11.50
C LEU A 249 2.20 10.78 -10.55
N ILE A 250 1.72 9.64 -11.07
CA ILE A 250 1.52 8.43 -10.26
C ILE A 250 2.81 8.04 -9.55
N CYS A 251 3.92 8.04 -10.26
CA CYS A 251 5.19 7.59 -9.71
C CYS A 251 5.71 8.46 -8.57
N VAL A 252 5.54 9.78 -8.69
CA VAL A 252 5.89 10.71 -7.61
C VAL A 252 4.99 10.49 -6.40
N VAL A 253 3.68 10.41 -6.61
CA VAL A 253 2.69 10.22 -5.53
C VAL A 253 2.88 8.86 -4.86
N LEU A 254 3.04 7.78 -5.63
CA LEU A 254 3.23 6.43 -5.12
C LEU A 254 4.49 6.32 -4.27
N LYS A 255 5.61 6.87 -4.75
CA LYS A 255 6.86 6.88 -3.97
C LYS A 255 6.68 7.64 -2.66
N ASP A 256 6.08 8.82 -2.71
CA ASP A 256 5.81 9.60 -1.50
C ASP A 256 4.94 8.82 -0.51
N CYS A 257 3.91 8.14 -1.02
CA CYS A 257 3.00 7.38 -0.18
C CYS A 257 3.70 6.18 0.48
N LEU A 258 4.47 5.40 -0.27
CA LEU A 258 5.15 4.21 0.24
C LEU A 258 6.28 4.54 1.21
N ASP A 259 7.04 5.62 0.96
CA ASP A 259 8.13 6.04 1.84
C ASP A 259 7.59 6.48 3.21
N ASN A 260 6.41 7.11 3.22
CA ASN A 260 5.82 7.71 4.42
C ASN A 260 4.71 6.87 5.07
N SER A 261 4.28 5.76 4.46
CA SER A 261 3.25 4.87 5.00
C SER A 261 3.75 4.10 6.23
N CYS A 262 2.83 3.89 7.15
CA CYS A 262 2.95 3.09 8.35
C CYS A 262 2.50 1.64 8.16
N SER A 263 1.43 1.42 7.40
CA SER A 263 0.80 0.11 7.15
C SER A 263 1.49 -0.68 6.04
N LEU A 264 2.27 -0.03 5.18
CA LEU A 264 2.92 -0.69 4.05
C LEU A 264 4.38 -1.07 4.37
N PRO A 265 4.85 -2.26 3.92
CA PRO A 265 6.23 -2.71 4.09
C PRO A 265 7.27 -1.67 3.65
N LYS A 266 8.27 -1.43 4.51
CA LYS A 266 9.41 -0.58 4.16
C LYS A 266 10.21 -1.20 3.01
N GLY A 267 10.72 -0.35 2.11
CA GLY A 267 11.43 -0.77 0.89
C GLY A 267 10.53 -0.91 -0.34
N LEU A 268 9.19 -0.89 -0.18
CA LEU A 268 8.28 -0.85 -1.34
C LEU A 268 8.44 0.43 -2.17
N GLY A 269 8.84 1.54 -1.58
CA GLY A 269 9.09 2.80 -2.30
C GLY A 269 10.18 2.67 -3.36
N ASP A 270 11.23 1.89 -3.09
CA ASP A 270 12.29 1.62 -4.07
C ASP A 270 11.82 0.67 -5.17
N PHE A 271 11.02 -0.34 -4.83
CA PHE A 271 10.37 -1.20 -5.80
C PHE A 271 9.46 -0.40 -6.74
N ALA A 272 8.62 0.49 -6.19
CA ALA A 272 7.76 1.37 -6.95
C ALA A 272 8.57 2.33 -7.83
N GLY A 273 9.67 2.90 -7.32
CA GLY A 273 10.59 3.71 -8.12
C GLY A 273 11.17 2.95 -9.31
N ASN A 274 11.55 1.69 -9.11
CA ASN A 274 12.03 0.82 -10.19
C ASN A 274 10.93 0.48 -11.20
N LEU A 275 9.74 0.08 -10.73
CA LEU A 275 8.59 -0.18 -11.60
C LEU A 275 8.25 1.04 -12.44
N CYS A 276 8.22 2.22 -11.83
CA CYS A 276 8.00 3.49 -12.50
C CYS A 276 9.01 3.81 -13.60
N ASN A 277 10.28 3.48 -13.39
CA ASN A 277 11.31 3.64 -14.42
C ASN A 277 11.10 2.66 -15.58
N GLU A 278 10.70 1.42 -15.31
CA GLU A 278 10.46 0.43 -16.36
C GLU A 278 9.18 0.69 -17.15
N VAL A 279 8.09 1.10 -16.48
CA VAL A 279 6.82 1.48 -17.13
C VAL A 279 7.00 2.69 -18.06
N LYS A 280 7.83 3.68 -17.69
CA LYS A 280 8.19 4.77 -18.61
C LYS A 280 8.90 4.30 -19.87
N LYS A 281 9.79 3.30 -19.75
CA LYS A 281 10.41 2.69 -20.93
C LYS A 281 9.40 1.89 -21.76
N ALA A 282 8.36 1.37 -21.10
CA ALA A 282 7.34 0.54 -21.72
C ALA A 282 6.43 1.30 -22.73
N GLU A 283 6.40 2.64 -22.66
CA GLU A 283 5.64 3.46 -23.61
C GLU A 283 6.07 3.22 -25.06
N ASN A 284 7.37 3.02 -25.29
CA ASN A 284 7.98 2.86 -26.61
C ASN A 284 8.21 1.40 -27.03
N LEU A 285 7.55 0.43 -26.36
CA LEU A 285 7.69 -0.98 -26.73
C LEU A 285 6.99 -1.27 -28.04
N ASN A 286 7.67 -2.02 -28.90
CA ASN A 286 7.15 -2.49 -30.17
C ASN A 286 6.43 -3.83 -29.98
N GLU A 287 5.10 -3.83 -29.93
CA GLU A 287 4.32 -5.07 -29.74
C GLU A 287 4.56 -6.12 -30.84
N ALA A 288 4.82 -5.70 -32.08
CA ALA A 288 5.13 -6.63 -33.18
C ALA A 288 6.46 -7.35 -32.96
N PHE A 289 7.45 -6.68 -32.35
CA PHE A 289 8.72 -7.29 -31.96
C PHE A 289 8.50 -8.40 -30.93
N PHE A 290 7.80 -8.11 -29.83
CA PHE A 290 7.54 -9.09 -28.76
C PHE A 290 6.61 -10.22 -29.19
N SER A 291 5.59 -9.90 -30.01
CA SER A 291 4.72 -10.91 -30.64
C SER A 291 5.55 -11.88 -31.48
N CYS A 292 6.45 -11.37 -32.32
CA CYS A 292 7.27 -12.27 -33.12
C CYS A 292 8.19 -13.13 -32.24
N MET A 293 8.86 -12.53 -31.25
CA MET A 293 9.75 -13.26 -30.32
C MET A 293 9.04 -14.43 -29.63
N LYS A 294 7.80 -14.24 -29.15
CA LYS A 294 7.01 -15.29 -28.50
C LYS A 294 6.78 -16.51 -29.41
N HIS A 295 6.63 -16.29 -30.71
CA HIS A 295 6.30 -17.33 -31.70
C HIS A 295 7.52 -17.78 -32.53
N LEU A 296 8.72 -17.37 -32.14
CA LEU A 296 9.96 -17.81 -32.78
C LEU A 296 10.32 -19.23 -32.36
N ASP A 297 9.92 -19.64 -31.15
CA ASP A 297 10.16 -20.96 -30.58
C ASP A 297 9.71 -22.10 -31.53
N ASP A 298 8.54 -21.95 -32.15
CA ASP A 298 7.97 -22.93 -33.07
C ASP A 298 8.57 -22.87 -34.49
N ARG A 299 9.19 -21.73 -34.86
CA ARG A 299 9.64 -21.42 -36.23
C ARG A 299 11.15 -21.61 -36.45
N ILE A 300 11.92 -21.73 -35.37
CA ILE A 300 13.38 -21.86 -35.39
C ILE A 300 13.84 -23.32 -35.44
N ASN A 301 12.94 -24.30 -35.28
CA ASN A 301 13.26 -25.73 -35.39
C ASN A 301 13.68 -26.11 -36.83
N GLY A 302 14.96 -25.95 -37.15
CA GLY A 302 15.54 -26.36 -38.42
C GLY A 302 16.92 -25.76 -38.72
N THR A 303 17.62 -26.36 -39.68
CA THR A 303 18.94 -25.97 -40.19
C THR A 303 18.96 -24.66 -41.01
N LYS A 304 17.81 -23.99 -41.15
CA LYS A 304 17.61 -22.79 -42.00
C LYS A 304 18.55 -21.65 -41.66
N TYR A 305 18.85 -21.46 -40.37
CA TYR A 305 19.76 -20.43 -39.89
C TYR A 305 21.00 -21.07 -39.28
N PRO A 306 22.17 -21.05 -39.94
CA PRO A 306 23.37 -21.72 -39.45
C PRO A 306 23.81 -21.27 -38.05
N CYS A 307 23.53 -20.02 -37.69
CA CYS A 307 23.89 -19.45 -36.39
C CYS A 307 23.08 -20.02 -35.21
N THR A 308 21.95 -20.68 -35.45
CA THR A 308 21.09 -21.25 -34.38
C THR A 308 21.54 -22.65 -33.95
N GLN A 309 22.37 -23.33 -34.76
CA GLN A 309 22.79 -24.72 -34.54
C GLN A 309 23.61 -24.95 -33.27
N LYS A 310 24.17 -23.88 -32.70
CA LYS A 310 25.01 -23.91 -31.49
C LYS A 310 24.24 -23.67 -30.19
N TYR A 311 22.92 -23.46 -30.25
CA TYR A 311 22.11 -23.09 -29.10
C TYR A 311 21.05 -24.15 -28.81
N GLU A 312 20.86 -24.47 -27.53
CA GLU A 312 19.63 -25.10 -27.08
C GLU A 312 18.52 -24.05 -27.11
N PHE A 313 17.42 -24.40 -27.79
CA PHE A 313 16.32 -23.47 -27.94
C PHE A 313 15.48 -23.49 -26.66
N VAL A 314 15.42 -22.35 -25.97
CA VAL A 314 14.59 -22.14 -24.80
C VAL A 314 13.77 -20.88 -24.98
N SER A 315 12.51 -20.98 -24.59
CA SER A 315 11.58 -19.87 -24.65
C SER A 315 12.17 -18.66 -23.93
N PHE A 316 12.03 -17.48 -24.54
CA PHE A 316 12.59 -16.25 -24.01
C PHE A 316 12.17 -15.98 -22.55
N PHE A 317 10.95 -16.38 -22.19
CA PHE A 317 10.40 -16.20 -20.84
C PHE A 317 10.81 -17.31 -19.84
N SER A 318 11.52 -18.33 -20.29
CA SER A 318 11.92 -19.53 -19.53
C SER A 318 13.43 -19.69 -19.38
N ILE A 319 14.20 -18.63 -19.63
CA ILE A 319 15.68 -18.61 -19.69
C ILE A 319 16.38 -18.96 -18.34
N GLN A 320 15.65 -19.04 -17.22
CA GLN A 320 16.25 -19.15 -15.88
C GLN A 320 17.29 -20.29 -15.75
N GLY A 321 18.54 -19.93 -15.44
CA GLY A 321 19.60 -20.87 -15.08
C GLY A 321 20.39 -21.46 -16.26
N GLN A 322 20.14 -21.00 -17.49
CA GLN A 322 20.83 -21.52 -18.68
C GLN A 322 22.01 -20.65 -19.12
N LYS A 323 23.16 -21.29 -19.39
CA LYS A 323 24.39 -20.58 -19.75
C LYS A 323 24.50 -20.26 -21.24
N ASP A 324 23.93 -21.09 -22.13
CA ASP A 324 24.08 -20.99 -23.58
C ASP A 324 22.73 -21.11 -24.31
N TYR A 325 22.01 -19.99 -24.44
CA TYR A 325 20.71 -19.93 -25.10
C TYR A 325 20.70 -18.90 -26.25
N PHE A 326 19.85 -19.15 -27.26
CA PHE A 326 19.75 -18.39 -28.50
C PHE A 326 19.65 -16.87 -28.29
N TRP A 327 18.90 -16.44 -27.27
CA TRP A 327 18.65 -15.04 -26.96
C TRP A 327 19.86 -14.24 -26.43
N LYS A 328 21.06 -14.85 -26.33
CA LYS A 328 22.32 -14.13 -26.10
C LYS A 328 22.96 -13.59 -27.38
N ASP A 329 22.62 -14.15 -28.55
CA ASP A 329 23.25 -13.79 -29.82
C ASP A 329 22.37 -12.81 -30.60
N LYS A 330 22.56 -11.50 -30.32
CA LYS A 330 21.78 -10.41 -30.94
C LYS A 330 21.77 -10.48 -32.46
N GLU A 331 22.91 -10.75 -33.08
CA GLU A 331 23.04 -10.72 -34.54
C GLU A 331 22.44 -11.97 -35.19
N CYS A 332 22.54 -13.13 -34.52
CA CYS A 332 21.80 -14.31 -34.95
C CYS A 332 20.28 -14.07 -34.84
N ALA A 333 19.80 -13.54 -33.71
CA ALA A 333 18.39 -13.25 -33.53
C ALA A 333 17.86 -12.21 -34.51
N ARG A 334 18.63 -11.16 -34.82
CA ARG A 334 18.30 -10.19 -35.87
C ARG A 334 18.14 -10.87 -37.22
N SER A 335 19.04 -11.78 -37.57
CA SER A 335 19.01 -12.50 -38.85
C SER A 335 17.79 -13.41 -38.96
N VAL A 336 17.46 -14.11 -37.88
CA VAL A 336 16.25 -14.95 -37.80
C VAL A 336 15.00 -14.09 -37.88
N MET A 337 14.89 -13.02 -37.09
CA MET A 337 13.73 -12.13 -37.11
C MET A 337 13.54 -11.45 -38.47
N LYS A 338 14.61 -11.11 -39.18
CA LYS A 338 14.52 -10.60 -40.57
C LYS A 338 13.88 -11.59 -41.53
N GLY A 339 14.03 -12.89 -41.30
CA GLY A 339 13.49 -13.93 -42.18
C GLY A 339 12.12 -14.48 -41.76
N GLU A 340 11.77 -14.38 -40.48
CA GLU A 340 10.54 -14.97 -39.93
C GLU A 340 9.49 -13.95 -39.45
N CYS A 341 9.88 -12.70 -39.17
CA CYS A 341 9.00 -11.67 -38.62
C CYS A 341 8.52 -10.66 -39.68
N PRO A 342 7.36 -10.02 -39.47
CA PRO A 342 6.95 -8.88 -40.29
C PRO A 342 7.92 -7.70 -40.14
N GLU A 343 8.04 -6.85 -41.17
CA GLU A 343 8.95 -5.69 -41.18
C GLU A 343 8.75 -4.77 -39.96
N GLY A 344 7.50 -4.58 -39.53
CA GLY A 344 7.17 -3.78 -38.35
C GLY A 344 7.83 -4.27 -37.05
N ALA A 345 8.12 -5.57 -36.93
CA ALA A 345 8.82 -6.14 -35.78
C ALA A 345 10.31 -5.76 -35.74
N LEU A 346 10.89 -5.25 -36.82
CA LEU A 346 12.30 -4.87 -36.90
C LEU A 346 12.55 -3.38 -36.61
N VAL A 347 11.47 -2.59 -36.47
CA VAL A 347 11.55 -1.18 -36.10
C VAL A 347 12.16 -1.05 -34.71
N ASP A 348 13.23 -0.27 -34.61
CA ASP A 348 14.05 -0.05 -33.41
C ASP A 348 14.55 -1.35 -32.75
N PHE A 349 14.82 -2.38 -33.54
CA PHE A 349 15.26 -3.70 -33.08
C PHE A 349 16.30 -3.64 -31.96
N ASP A 350 17.34 -2.80 -32.11
CA ASP A 350 18.42 -2.70 -31.13
C ASP A 350 17.94 -2.24 -29.75
N ALA A 351 17.09 -1.21 -29.71
CA ALA A 351 16.53 -0.71 -28.45
C ALA A 351 15.57 -1.73 -27.81
N GLN A 352 14.73 -2.38 -28.62
CA GLN A 352 13.80 -3.40 -28.13
C GLN A 352 14.54 -4.63 -27.59
N TRP A 353 15.61 -5.04 -28.28
CA TRP A 353 16.46 -6.16 -27.87
C TRP A 353 17.21 -5.89 -26.57
N GLU A 354 17.85 -4.72 -26.45
CA GLU A 354 18.53 -4.30 -25.22
C GLU A 354 17.56 -4.24 -24.04
N TRP A 355 16.35 -3.71 -24.27
CA TRP A 355 15.33 -3.67 -23.23
C TRP A 355 14.92 -5.08 -22.79
N ALA A 356 14.63 -5.97 -23.74
CA ALA A 356 14.19 -7.34 -23.45
C ALA A 356 15.25 -8.12 -22.68
N THR A 357 16.50 -8.06 -23.13
CA THR A 357 17.63 -8.75 -22.50
C THR A 357 17.94 -8.19 -21.10
N ASN A 358 17.87 -6.87 -20.90
CA ASN A 358 18.06 -6.28 -19.58
C ASN A 358 17.03 -6.77 -18.53
N ILE A 359 15.77 -7.00 -18.94
CA ILE A 359 14.75 -7.54 -18.03
C ILE A 359 14.93 -9.02 -17.78
N ALA A 360 15.24 -9.80 -18.81
CA ALA A 360 15.55 -11.22 -18.66
C ALA A 360 16.76 -11.45 -17.74
N MET A 361 17.79 -10.60 -17.83
CA MET A 361 19.05 -10.71 -17.09
C MET A 361 18.99 -10.13 -15.66
N LYS A 362 18.19 -9.09 -15.38
CA LYS A 362 17.97 -8.59 -14.01
C LYS A 362 17.41 -9.64 -13.04
N ASN A 363 16.67 -10.62 -13.56
CA ASN A 363 16.14 -11.76 -12.78
C ASN A 363 17.23 -12.78 -12.38
N GLU A 364 18.44 -12.71 -12.93
CA GLU A 364 19.57 -13.55 -12.50
C GLU A 364 20.32 -12.93 -11.29
N GLU A 365 20.41 -11.60 -11.19
CA GLU A 365 21.14 -10.91 -10.11
C GLU A 365 20.30 -10.69 -8.83
N SER A 366 18.99 -10.49 -8.94
CA SER A 366 18.11 -10.17 -7.80
C SER A 366 17.90 -11.33 -6.82
N LYS A 367 18.21 -12.57 -7.18
CA LYS A 367 18.10 -13.74 -6.27
C LYS A 367 19.14 -13.76 -5.14
N ASN A 368 20.14 -12.87 -5.15
CA ASN A 368 21.07 -12.72 -4.04
C ASN A 368 20.57 -11.76 -2.94
N ASN A 369 19.49 -10.99 -3.16
CA ASN A 369 18.88 -10.16 -2.13
C ASN A 369 17.36 -10.02 -2.36
N VAL A 370 16.59 -10.68 -1.48
CA VAL A 370 15.14 -10.60 -1.30
C VAL A 370 14.28 -11.27 -2.38
N SER A 371 13.78 -12.45 -2.03
CA SER A 371 12.71 -13.15 -2.76
C SER A 371 11.37 -12.46 -2.53
N VAL A 372 10.85 -11.77 -3.55
CA VAL A 372 9.41 -11.63 -3.75
C VAL A 372 9.11 -12.29 -5.09
N SER A 373 8.50 -13.48 -5.03
CA SER A 373 8.08 -14.21 -6.22
C SER A 373 6.93 -13.45 -6.88
N LEU A 374 7.16 -12.91 -8.07
CA LEU A 374 6.09 -12.38 -8.94
C LEU A 374 5.28 -13.48 -9.63
N PHE A 375 5.61 -14.76 -9.40
CA PHE A 375 4.86 -15.91 -9.90
C PHE A 375 4.93 -17.04 -8.88
N ASN A 376 3.94 -17.08 -7.99
CA ASN A 376 3.37 -18.29 -7.40
C ASN A 376 1.95 -17.99 -6.96
#